data_AF-A0A523X844-F1
#
_entry.id   AF-A0A523X844-F1
#
_cell.length_a   1.000
_cell.length_b   1.000
_cell.length_c   1.000
_cell.angle_alpha   90.00
_cell.angle_beta   90.00
_cell.angle_gamma   90.00
#
_symmetry.space_group_name_H-M   'P 1'
#
loop_
_entity.id
_entity.type
_entity.pdbx_description
1 polymer ?
#
loop_
_entity_poly.entity_id
_entity_poly.type
_entity_poly.pdbx_seq_one_letter_code
_entity_poly.pdbx_strand_id
1 'polypeptide(L)'
;MSKPVKPFNKAIVYILIGILVITSIFAVMMFGPRPGPQSTMFDSTLRYYTKGTEKLFYTDYAQSIVQDIKEVGILVTDYQMEYSTFLDQVFGAKEYEMAIIELEGQNAPHLEFLFKEGASLNVFNFQNAMDNGTTLNLINNITQEIDFHARKNLLFTLQEHLMNNVVPMVPIFTPARTFAYWDNLEGFTSKWGISDSLPYMSFNGLHSNQESVTELKIGIGGWFDLCPLTMREAGEKLIVSLIMDKLIHLDEKGSPTKYGLIDSWEYLNQTT
;
A
#
# COMPACT_ATOMS: atom_id res chain seq x y z
N MET A 1 -57.56 -56.32 43.64
CA MET A 1 -57.10 -56.19 42.23
C MET A 1 -55.99 -55.15 42.18
N SER A 2 -54.74 -55.57 42.01
CA SER A 2 -53.62 -54.64 41.82
C SER A 2 -53.65 -54.10 40.39
N LYS A 3 -53.58 -52.77 40.24
CA LYS A 3 -53.52 -52.15 38.91
C LYS A 3 -52.19 -52.52 38.25
N PRO A 4 -52.19 -52.94 36.97
CA PRO A 4 -50.95 -53.24 36.25
C PRO A 4 -50.13 -51.96 36.11
N VAL A 5 -48.90 -51.99 36.61
CA VAL A 5 -47.92 -50.92 36.42
C VAL A 5 -47.50 -50.96 34.95
N LYS A 6 -47.86 -49.93 34.18
CA LYS A 6 -47.43 -49.83 32.78
C LYS A 6 -45.90 -49.74 32.72
N PRO A 7 -45.24 -50.54 31.88
CA PRO A 7 -43.79 -50.47 31.74
C PRO A 7 -43.39 -49.09 31.19
N PHE A 8 -42.50 -48.42 31.92
CA PHE A 8 -42.00 -47.10 31.55
C PHE A 8 -41.12 -47.21 30.29
N ASN A 9 -41.45 -46.43 29.26
CA ASN A 9 -40.76 -46.51 27.98
C ASN A 9 -39.37 -45.84 28.08
N LYS A 10 -38.33 -46.66 28.23
CA LYS A 10 -36.93 -46.21 28.34
C LYS A 10 -36.49 -45.31 27.17
N ALA A 11 -37.05 -45.50 25.96
CA ALA A 11 -36.72 -44.66 24.81
C ALA A 11 -37.15 -43.19 25.02
N ILE A 12 -38.31 -42.97 25.66
CA ILE A 12 -38.79 -41.62 25.99
C ILE A 12 -37.85 -40.94 26.99
N VAL A 13 -37.30 -41.72 27.94
CA VAL A 13 -36.34 -41.20 28.94
C VAL A 13 -35.04 -40.77 28.27
N TYR A 14 -34.50 -41.57 27.36
CA TYR A 14 -33.27 -41.19 26.64
C TYR A 14 -33.46 -39.96 25.76
N ILE A 15 -34.61 -39.82 25.09
CA ILE A 15 -34.95 -38.62 24.31
C ILE A 15 -35.00 -37.39 25.22
N LEU A 16 -35.69 -37.50 26.36
CA LEU A 16 -35.79 -36.39 27.32
C LEU A 16 -34.42 -35.98 27.88
N ILE A 17 -33.56 -36.95 28.23
CA ILE A 17 -32.19 -36.68 28.69
C ILE A 17 -31.37 -36.00 27.57
N GLY A 18 -31.47 -36.49 26.33
CA GLY A 18 -30.77 -35.90 25.19
C GLY A 18 -31.18 -34.45 24.94
N ILE A 19 -32.48 -34.15 24.98
CA ILE A 19 -33.00 -32.78 24.88
C ILE A 19 -32.44 -31.92 26.01
N LEU A 20 -32.48 -32.43 27.26
CA LEU A 20 -32.04 -31.68 28.43
C LEU A 20 -30.54 -31.33 28.34
N VAL A 21 -29.70 -32.28 27.92
CA VAL A 21 -28.25 -32.06 27.70
C VAL A 21 -28.01 -31.03 26.60
N ILE A 22 -28.68 -31.14 25.45
CA ILE A 22 -28.54 -30.19 24.33
C ILE A 22 -28.98 -28.79 24.76
N THR A 23 -30.12 -28.66 25.44
CA THR A 23 -30.59 -27.37 25.94
C THR A 23 -29.68 -26.78 27.01
N SER A 24 -29.03 -27.64 27.81
CA SER A 24 -28.06 -27.20 28.83
C SER A 24 -26.79 -26.65 28.17
N ILE A 25 -26.28 -27.31 27.13
CA ILE A 25 -25.14 -26.83 26.35
C ILE A 25 -25.47 -25.49 25.69
N PHE A 26 -26.63 -25.37 25.05
CA PHE A 26 -27.08 -24.11 24.46
C PHE A 26 -27.28 -23.00 25.50
N ALA A 27 -27.82 -23.32 26.67
CA ALA A 27 -27.98 -22.36 27.76
C ALA A 27 -26.63 -21.89 28.30
N VAL A 28 -25.63 -22.78 28.43
CA VAL A 28 -24.26 -22.40 28.81
C VAL A 28 -23.60 -21.56 27.72
N MET A 29 -23.86 -21.81 26.43
CA MET A 29 -23.33 -20.98 25.34
C MET A 29 -24.01 -19.61 25.24
N MET A 30 -25.31 -19.50 25.51
CA MET A 30 -26.04 -18.23 25.48
C MET A 30 -25.88 -17.39 26.75
N PHE A 31 -25.85 -18.05 27.91
CA PHE A 31 -25.95 -17.42 29.24
C PHE A 31 -24.79 -17.74 30.17
N GLY A 32 -23.86 -18.60 29.76
CA GLY A 32 -22.61 -18.75 30.47
C GLY A 32 -21.93 -17.39 30.59
N PRO A 33 -21.24 -17.12 31.71
CA PRO A 33 -20.49 -15.88 31.87
C PRO A 33 -19.55 -15.79 30.68
N ARG A 34 -19.85 -14.86 29.76
CA ARG A 34 -18.86 -14.45 28.77
C ARG A 34 -17.66 -13.98 29.58
N PRO A 35 -16.42 -14.34 29.22
CA PRO A 35 -15.27 -13.69 29.81
C PRO A 35 -15.58 -12.19 29.81
N GLY A 36 -15.53 -11.57 30.99
CA GLY A 36 -15.77 -10.13 31.11
C GLY A 36 -14.93 -9.41 30.07
N PRO A 37 -15.32 -8.20 29.62
CA PRO A 37 -14.50 -7.44 28.68
C PRO A 37 -13.07 -7.50 29.19
N GLN A 38 -12.18 -8.09 28.39
CA GLN A 38 -10.76 -8.15 28.75
C GLN A 38 -10.40 -6.74 29.17
N SER A 39 -9.89 -6.56 30.39
CA SER A 39 -9.43 -5.25 30.82
C SER A 39 -8.40 -4.82 29.80
N THR A 40 -8.74 -3.83 28.98
CA THR A 40 -7.85 -3.33 27.94
C THR A 40 -6.63 -2.82 28.67
N MET A 41 -5.47 -3.42 28.42
CA MET A 41 -4.24 -3.01 29.11
C MET A 41 -3.74 -1.68 28.55
N PHE A 42 -4.10 -1.36 27.31
CA PHE A 42 -3.69 -0.17 26.57
C PHE A 42 -4.80 0.26 25.61
N ASP A 43 -4.96 1.57 25.48
CA ASP A 43 -5.80 2.21 24.46
C ASP A 43 -4.88 2.89 23.45
N SER A 44 -5.22 2.81 22.16
CA SER A 44 -4.49 3.48 21.08
C SER A 44 -5.43 3.92 19.94
N THR A 45 -4.89 4.62 18.96
CA THR A 45 -5.60 5.28 17.87
C THR A 45 -4.98 4.93 16.52
N LEU A 46 -5.85 4.66 15.52
CA LEU A 46 -5.45 4.38 14.15
C LEU A 46 -6.08 5.39 13.19
N ARG A 47 -5.27 6.20 12.49
CA ARG A 47 -5.77 7.19 11.53
C ARG A 47 -5.66 6.70 10.09
N TYR A 48 -6.66 6.98 9.28
CA TYR A 48 -6.66 6.68 7.85
C TYR A 48 -7.56 7.64 7.07
N TYR A 49 -7.37 7.72 5.76
CA TYR A 49 -8.16 8.54 4.85
C TYR A 49 -8.68 7.70 3.68
N THR A 50 -9.78 8.13 3.05
CA THR A 50 -10.55 7.29 2.11
C THR A 50 -10.82 7.95 0.75
N LYS A 51 -10.02 8.96 0.37
CA LYS A 51 -10.27 9.71 -0.88
C LYS A 51 -9.66 9.02 -2.11
N GLY A 52 -10.51 8.67 -3.07
CA GLY A 52 -10.11 8.03 -4.34
C GLY A 52 -10.55 6.56 -4.41
N THR A 53 -10.75 6.02 -5.62
CA THR A 53 -11.29 4.66 -5.84
C THR A 53 -10.43 3.56 -5.24
N GLU A 54 -9.10 3.73 -5.26
CA GLU A 54 -8.14 2.77 -4.68
C GLU A 54 -8.10 2.82 -3.14
N LYS A 55 -8.58 3.92 -2.54
CA LYS A 55 -8.49 4.19 -1.09
C LYS A 55 -9.75 3.85 -0.32
N LEU A 56 -10.77 3.33 -1.01
CA LEU A 56 -12.00 2.82 -0.41
C LEU A 56 -11.73 1.61 0.50
N PHE A 57 -10.71 0.81 0.18
CA PHE A 57 -10.33 -0.38 0.93
C PHE A 57 -9.63 -0.08 2.28
N TYR A 58 -9.25 1.18 2.54
CA TYR A 58 -8.55 1.52 3.79
C TYR A 58 -9.41 1.31 5.02
N THR A 59 -10.73 1.44 4.88
CA THR A 59 -11.70 1.11 5.92
C THR A 59 -11.62 -0.37 6.29
N ASP A 60 -11.60 -1.25 5.29
CA ASP A 60 -11.54 -2.70 5.51
C ASP A 60 -10.21 -3.10 6.16
N TYR A 61 -9.10 -2.50 5.72
CA TYR A 61 -7.79 -2.70 6.33
C TYR A 61 -7.75 -2.21 7.78
N ALA A 62 -8.27 -1.01 8.05
CA ALA A 62 -8.33 -0.46 9.40
C ALA A 62 -9.14 -1.36 10.34
N GLN A 63 -10.30 -1.84 9.89
CA GLN A 63 -11.14 -2.75 10.67
C GLN A 63 -10.44 -4.08 10.97
N SER A 64 -9.74 -4.67 9.99
CA SER A 64 -8.96 -5.89 10.19
C SER A 64 -7.84 -5.64 11.21
N ILE A 65 -7.07 -4.56 11.06
CA ILE A 65 -5.97 -4.21 11.97
C ILE A 65 -6.49 -4.00 13.39
N VAL A 66 -7.59 -3.27 13.57
CA VAL A 66 -8.21 -3.04 14.89
C VAL A 66 -8.64 -4.36 15.53
N GLN A 67 -9.23 -5.26 14.75
CA GLN A 67 -9.67 -6.56 15.24
C GLN A 67 -8.47 -7.43 15.66
N ASP A 68 -7.41 -7.49 14.85
CA ASP A 68 -6.20 -8.27 15.14
C ASP A 68 -5.47 -7.72 16.38
N ILE A 69 -5.36 -6.39 16.51
CA ILE A 69 -4.73 -5.76 17.67
C ILE A 69 -5.57 -5.96 18.95
N LYS A 70 -6.90 -6.01 18.81
CA LYS A 70 -7.80 -6.32 19.92
C LYS A 70 -7.61 -7.73 20.46
N GLU A 71 -7.25 -8.71 19.62
CA GLU A 71 -6.98 -10.09 20.05
C GLU A 71 -5.76 -10.21 20.96
N VAL A 72 -4.81 -9.26 20.86
CA VAL A 72 -3.65 -9.16 21.77
C VAL A 72 -3.91 -8.27 22.99
N GLY A 73 -5.15 -7.82 23.19
CA GLY A 73 -5.58 -7.09 24.39
C GLY A 73 -5.37 -5.57 24.36
N ILE A 74 -5.17 -4.99 23.17
CA ILE A 74 -5.02 -3.54 22.96
C ILE A 74 -6.30 -3.01 22.29
N LEU A 75 -6.93 -1.99 22.88
CA LEU A 75 -8.08 -1.34 22.25
C LEU A 75 -7.60 -0.28 21.27
N VAL A 76 -8.01 -0.40 20.01
CA VAL A 76 -7.70 0.61 18.99
C VAL A 76 -8.97 1.31 18.58
N THR A 77 -8.98 2.64 18.67
CA THR A 77 -10.03 3.49 18.10
C THR A 77 -9.58 3.96 16.73
N ASP A 78 -10.34 3.62 15.70
CA ASP A 78 -10.04 4.04 14.33
C ASP A 78 -10.68 5.39 14.00
N TYR A 79 -9.95 6.23 13.29
CA TYR A 79 -10.35 7.58 12.90
C TYR A 79 -10.22 7.72 11.39
N GLN A 80 -11.36 7.60 10.71
CA GLN A 80 -11.49 8.00 9.32
C GLN A 80 -11.50 9.53 9.22
N MET A 81 -10.72 10.08 8.30
CA MET A 81 -10.60 11.52 8.10
C MET A 81 -10.51 11.93 6.64
N GLU A 82 -10.86 13.19 6.38
CA GLU A 82 -10.64 13.83 5.10
C GLU A 82 -9.15 13.96 4.78
N TYR A 83 -8.79 13.84 3.50
CA TYR A 83 -7.38 13.77 3.09
C TYR A 83 -6.56 15.00 3.51
N SER A 84 -7.12 16.21 3.40
CA SER A 84 -6.43 17.43 3.84
C SER A 84 -6.14 17.42 5.33
N THR A 85 -7.12 17.01 6.14
CA THR A 85 -6.96 16.86 7.59
C THR A 85 -5.95 15.77 7.93
N PHE A 86 -5.95 14.67 7.18
CA PHE A 86 -4.96 13.61 7.33
C PHE A 86 -3.55 14.12 7.05
N LEU A 87 -3.33 14.87 5.97
CA LEU A 87 -2.04 15.48 5.69
C LEU A 87 -1.59 16.42 6.81
N ASP A 88 -2.48 17.31 7.26
CA ASP A 88 -2.16 18.26 8.32
C ASP A 88 -1.81 17.56 9.64
N GLN A 89 -2.59 16.57 10.06
CA GLN A 89 -2.40 15.89 11.35
C GLN A 89 -1.29 14.83 11.31
N VAL A 90 -1.20 14.02 10.25
CA VAL A 90 -0.24 12.91 10.16
C VAL A 90 1.11 13.38 9.64
N PHE A 91 1.15 14.14 8.54
CA PHE A 91 2.42 14.58 7.96
C PHE A 91 2.92 15.88 8.58
N GLY A 92 2.04 16.85 8.81
CA GLY A 92 2.39 18.17 9.33
C GLY A 92 2.68 18.14 10.83
N ALA A 93 1.65 17.83 11.62
CA ALA A 93 1.70 17.88 13.08
C ALA A 93 2.27 16.60 13.72
N LYS A 94 2.27 15.47 12.99
CA LYS A 94 2.66 14.14 13.48
C LYS A 94 1.89 13.72 14.73
N GLU A 95 0.61 14.09 14.78
CA GLU A 95 -0.32 13.83 15.89
C GLU A 95 -1.02 12.48 15.73
N TYR A 96 -0.26 11.40 15.77
CA TYR A 96 -0.80 10.05 15.63
C TYR A 96 0.03 9.01 16.38
N GLU A 97 -0.62 7.91 16.75
CA GLU A 97 0.05 6.73 17.30
C GLU A 97 0.25 5.69 16.21
N MET A 98 -0.82 5.41 15.45
CA MET A 98 -0.76 4.61 14.23
C MET A 98 -1.47 5.33 13.08
N ALA A 99 -0.97 5.15 11.87
CA ALA A 99 -1.58 5.65 10.65
C ALA A 99 -1.37 4.68 9.49
N ILE A 100 -2.38 4.52 8.64
CA ILE A 100 -2.25 3.81 7.36
C ILE A 100 -1.75 4.82 6.33
N ILE A 101 -0.51 4.67 5.90
CA ILE A 101 0.16 5.59 4.97
C ILE A 101 0.51 4.84 3.68
N GLU A 102 0.17 5.46 2.56
CA GLU A 102 0.65 5.07 1.24
C GLU A 102 1.96 5.80 0.95
N LEU A 103 3.02 5.05 0.65
CA LEU A 103 4.27 5.62 0.17
C LEU A 103 4.44 5.28 -1.30
N GLU A 104 4.27 6.28 -2.17
CA GLU A 104 4.55 6.15 -3.60
C GLU A 104 5.97 6.66 -3.89
N GLY A 105 6.86 5.76 -4.32
CA GLY A 105 8.19 6.10 -4.80
C GLY A 105 8.16 6.25 -6.32
N GLN A 106 8.57 7.40 -6.85
CA GLN A 106 8.71 7.59 -8.30
C GLN A 106 10.13 7.27 -8.82
N ASN A 107 11.14 7.22 -7.94
CA ASN A 107 12.56 6.99 -8.28
C ASN A 107 13.32 6.34 -7.10
N ALA A 108 14.63 6.14 -7.25
CA ALA A 108 15.50 5.66 -6.17
C ALA A 108 15.17 6.35 -4.83
N PRO A 109 15.00 5.59 -3.74
CA PRO A 109 14.41 6.13 -2.53
C PRO A 109 15.38 7.12 -1.90
N HIS A 110 15.01 8.40 -1.89
CA HIS A 110 15.65 9.45 -1.08
C HIS A 110 15.27 9.24 0.39
N LEU A 111 15.85 8.20 0.99
CA LEU A 111 15.55 7.75 2.36
C LEU A 111 15.88 8.82 3.41
N GLU A 112 16.76 9.76 3.09
CA GLU A 112 17.05 10.93 3.91
C GLU A 112 15.81 11.79 4.15
N PHE A 113 14.84 11.83 3.24
CA PHE A 113 13.61 12.56 3.47
C PHE A 113 12.69 11.90 4.49
N LEU A 114 12.82 10.58 4.69
CA LEU A 114 12.00 9.78 5.60
C LEU A 114 12.62 9.64 6.99
N PHE A 115 13.96 9.58 7.08
CA PHE A 115 14.65 9.21 8.32
C PHE A 115 15.57 10.29 8.88
N LYS A 116 15.77 11.43 8.19
CA LYS A 116 16.54 12.53 8.76
C LYS A 116 15.65 13.38 9.69
N GLU A 117 16.19 13.75 10.85
CA GLU A 117 15.52 14.68 11.75
C GLU A 117 15.22 16.02 11.04
N GLY A 118 14.00 16.53 11.22
CA GLY A 118 13.55 17.76 10.58
C GLY A 118 13.29 17.65 9.07
N ALA A 119 13.44 16.48 8.44
CA ALA A 119 13.05 16.30 7.05
C ALA A 119 11.53 16.42 6.86
N SER A 120 11.12 16.98 5.72
CA SER A 120 9.73 17.27 5.39
C SER A 120 8.84 16.03 5.29
N LEU A 121 9.42 14.86 4.98
CA LEU A 121 8.71 13.59 4.88
C LEU A 121 9.10 12.60 5.99
N ASN A 122 9.70 13.08 7.08
CA ASN A 122 9.97 12.23 8.25
C ASN A 122 8.67 12.01 9.02
N VAL A 123 7.76 11.27 8.37
CA VAL A 123 6.42 10.96 8.85
C VAL A 123 6.54 10.12 10.12
N PHE A 124 7.46 9.15 10.13
CA PHE A 124 7.71 8.25 11.26
C PHE A 124 8.20 8.94 12.54
N ASN A 125 8.44 10.26 12.48
CA ASN A 125 9.03 11.03 13.57
C ASN A 125 10.34 10.41 14.08
N PHE A 126 11.12 9.84 13.16
CA PHE A 126 12.38 9.19 13.45
C PHE A 126 13.37 10.20 14.04
N GLN A 127 14.05 9.78 15.10
CA GLN A 127 15.11 10.54 15.76
C GLN A 127 16.38 9.70 15.76
N ASN A 128 17.54 10.30 15.52
CA ASN A 128 18.84 9.64 15.53
C ASN A 128 19.11 8.92 16.86
N ALA A 129 18.55 9.44 17.95
CA ALA A 129 18.67 8.82 19.27
C ALA A 129 17.98 7.43 19.36
N MET A 130 17.04 7.10 18.46
CA MET A 130 16.31 5.82 18.47
C MET A 130 17.23 4.62 18.20
N ASP A 131 18.31 4.82 17.44
CA ASP A 131 19.22 3.74 17.06
C ASP A 131 20.70 4.15 17.08
N ASN A 132 21.01 5.21 17.84
CA ASN A 132 22.34 5.80 17.96
C ASN A 132 22.96 6.23 16.62
N GLY A 133 22.13 6.69 15.67
CA GLY A 133 22.55 7.19 14.37
C GLY A 133 22.88 6.12 13.34
N THR A 134 22.60 4.84 13.63
CA THR A 134 22.90 3.72 12.73
C THR A 134 22.21 3.86 11.38
N THR A 135 20.91 4.19 11.38
CA THR A 135 20.10 4.39 10.17
C THR A 135 20.69 5.50 9.30
N LEU A 136 21.02 6.65 9.89
CA LEU A 136 21.56 7.77 9.14
C LEU A 136 22.94 7.47 8.55
N ASN A 137 23.80 6.76 9.29
CA ASN A 137 25.10 6.31 8.79
C ASN A 137 24.94 5.36 7.58
N LEU A 138 24.00 4.41 7.65
CA LEU A 138 23.70 3.52 6.53
C LEU A 138 23.17 4.29 5.32
N ILE A 139 22.25 5.23 5.50
CA ILE A 139 21.72 6.09 4.42
C ILE A 139 22.84 6.90 3.77
N ASN A 140 23.75 7.50 4.56
CA ASN A 140 24.90 8.23 4.03
C ASN A 140 25.81 7.32 3.21
N ASN A 141 26.10 6.11 3.69
CA ASN A 141 26.91 5.13 2.96
C ASN A 141 26.23 4.70 1.64
N ILE A 142 24.92 4.44 1.65
CA ILE A 142 24.13 4.09 0.46
C ILE A 142 24.21 5.20 -0.60
N THR A 143 24.16 6.46 -0.16
CA THR A 143 24.18 7.64 -1.04
C THR A 143 25.54 7.83 -1.71
N GLN A 144 26.63 7.45 -1.02
CA GLN A 144 28.01 7.59 -1.50
C GLN A 144 28.53 6.37 -2.28
N GLU A 145 27.96 5.18 -2.05
CA GLU A 145 28.38 3.94 -2.69
C GLU A 145 28.02 3.96 -4.18
N ILE A 146 28.96 3.76 -5.09
CA ILE A 146 28.74 3.81 -6.55
C ILE A 146 28.55 2.40 -7.13
N ASP A 147 29.13 1.38 -6.52
CA ASP A 147 28.96 0.00 -6.97
C ASP A 147 27.54 -0.49 -6.70
N PHE A 148 26.89 -1.02 -7.74
CA PHE A 148 25.51 -1.45 -7.67
C PHE A 148 25.30 -2.61 -6.67
N HIS A 149 26.21 -3.58 -6.63
CA HIS A 149 26.07 -4.75 -5.76
C HIS A 149 26.34 -4.41 -4.29
N ALA A 150 27.35 -3.58 -4.02
CA ALA A 150 27.63 -3.05 -2.69
C ALA A 150 26.46 -2.19 -2.19
N ARG A 151 25.93 -1.28 -3.01
CA ARG A 151 24.77 -0.45 -2.66
C ARG A 151 23.53 -1.29 -2.34
N LYS A 152 23.28 -2.34 -3.13
CA LYS A 152 22.19 -3.30 -2.88
C LYS A 152 22.34 -3.98 -1.52
N ASN A 153 23.54 -4.40 -1.15
CA ASN A 153 23.79 -5.03 0.15
C ASN A 153 23.58 -4.04 1.30
N LEU A 154 24.01 -2.79 1.15
CA LEU A 154 23.76 -1.74 2.16
C LEU A 154 22.26 -1.47 2.34
N LEU A 155 21.47 -1.43 1.26
CA LEU A 155 20.01 -1.30 1.32
C LEU A 155 19.37 -2.47 2.07
N PHE A 156 19.83 -3.70 1.82
CA PHE A 156 19.37 -4.89 2.53
C PHE A 156 19.68 -4.81 4.04
N THR A 157 20.92 -4.45 4.39
CA THR A 157 21.33 -4.24 5.78
C THR A 157 20.49 -3.16 6.47
N LEU A 158 20.20 -2.05 5.77
CA LEU A 158 19.33 -1.00 6.29
C LEU A 158 17.92 -1.52 6.55
N GLN A 159 17.35 -2.28 5.61
CA GLN A 159 16.04 -2.87 5.77
C GLN A 159 15.99 -3.82 6.98
N GLU A 160 16.98 -4.71 7.13
CA GLU A 160 17.06 -5.61 8.28
C GLU A 160 17.19 -4.83 9.59
N HIS A 161 18.03 -3.79 9.64
CA HIS A 161 18.19 -2.95 10.80
C HIS A 161 16.88 -2.24 11.19
N LEU A 162 16.19 -1.63 10.22
CA LEU A 162 14.92 -0.97 10.45
C LEU A 162 13.86 -1.95 10.96
N MET A 163 13.77 -3.15 10.41
CA MET A 163 12.75 -4.12 10.81
C MET A 163 13.06 -4.85 12.13
N ASN A 164 14.34 -4.99 12.50
CA ASN A 164 14.71 -5.71 13.72
C ASN A 164 14.88 -4.80 14.94
N ASN A 165 15.27 -3.53 14.74
CA ASN A 165 15.69 -2.66 15.84
C ASN A 165 14.82 -1.40 16.03
N VAL A 166 14.18 -0.89 14.98
CA VAL A 166 13.45 0.40 15.03
C VAL A 166 11.95 0.21 14.84
N VAL A 167 11.56 -0.61 13.85
CA VAL A 167 10.19 -0.88 13.40
C VAL A 167 9.39 0.41 13.13
N PRO A 168 9.86 1.31 12.24
CA PRO A 168 9.17 2.57 11.97
C PRO A 168 7.83 2.38 11.23
N MET A 169 7.66 1.22 10.58
CA MET A 169 6.46 0.86 9.83
C MET A 169 6.28 -0.66 9.78
N VAL A 170 5.04 -1.10 9.58
CA VAL A 170 4.69 -2.48 9.24
C VAL A 170 4.17 -2.49 7.81
N PRO A 171 4.91 -3.04 6.84
CA PRO A 171 4.44 -3.14 5.46
C PRO A 171 3.20 -4.03 5.38
N ILE A 172 2.12 -3.54 4.77
CA ILE A 172 0.88 -4.32 4.60
C ILE A 172 0.91 -5.06 3.26
N PHE A 173 1.02 -4.33 2.16
CA PHE A 173 1.15 -4.87 0.81
C PHE A 173 1.70 -3.82 -0.14
N THR A 174 2.17 -4.27 -1.31
CA THR A 174 2.43 -3.40 -2.46
C THR A 174 1.23 -3.49 -3.39
N PRO A 175 0.55 -2.38 -3.74
CA PRO A 175 -0.60 -2.44 -4.63
C PRO A 175 -0.19 -3.01 -6.00
N ALA A 176 -0.95 -3.99 -6.49
CA ALA A 176 -0.77 -4.50 -7.83
C ALA A 176 -1.51 -3.59 -8.82
N ARG A 177 -0.76 -2.98 -9.75
CA ARG A 177 -1.37 -2.25 -10.87
C ARG A 177 -1.76 -3.24 -11.96
N THR A 178 -3.05 -3.26 -12.29
CA THR A 178 -3.59 -4.09 -13.38
C THR A 178 -3.98 -3.18 -14.55
N PHE A 179 -3.70 -3.64 -15.76
CA PHE A 179 -4.02 -2.92 -16.99
C PHE A 179 -4.94 -3.80 -17.82
N ALA A 180 -6.04 -3.22 -18.29
CA ALA A 180 -6.93 -3.85 -19.27
C ALA A 180 -6.80 -3.10 -20.58
N TYR A 181 -6.50 -3.82 -21.65
CA TYR A 181 -6.38 -3.29 -23.00
C TYR A 181 -6.85 -4.36 -23.99
N TRP A 182 -7.13 -3.93 -25.22
CA TRP A 182 -7.58 -4.85 -26.28
C TRP A 182 -6.49 -5.87 -26.60
N ASP A 183 -6.90 -7.12 -26.86
CA ASP A 183 -6.00 -8.23 -27.15
C ASP A 183 -5.17 -8.02 -28.41
N ASN A 184 -5.68 -7.21 -29.35
CA ASN A 184 -5.01 -6.83 -30.58
C ASN A 184 -4.08 -5.61 -30.45
N LEU A 185 -3.88 -5.07 -29.25
CA LEU A 185 -2.87 -4.06 -28.98
C LEU A 185 -1.49 -4.72 -28.82
N GLU A 186 -0.60 -4.45 -29.76
CA GLU A 186 0.78 -4.89 -29.75
C GLU A 186 1.71 -3.79 -29.22
N GLY A 187 2.86 -4.17 -28.66
CA GLY A 187 3.92 -3.24 -28.24
C GLY A 187 3.67 -2.48 -26.93
N PHE A 188 2.50 -2.59 -26.31
CA PHE A 188 2.26 -2.09 -24.96
C PHE A 188 2.90 -2.98 -23.89
N THR A 189 3.60 -2.37 -22.93
CA THR A 189 4.06 -3.07 -21.72
C THR A 189 3.76 -2.23 -20.48
N SER A 190 3.11 -2.85 -19.50
CA SER A 190 2.78 -2.23 -18.22
C SER A 190 4.01 -1.81 -17.40
N LYS A 191 5.18 -2.40 -17.70
CA LYS A 191 6.47 -2.02 -17.08
C LYS A 191 6.92 -0.63 -17.48
N TRP A 192 6.69 -0.25 -18.72
CA TRP A 192 7.05 1.05 -19.28
C TRP A 192 5.92 2.07 -19.11
N GLY A 193 4.68 1.59 -19.06
CA GLY A 193 3.51 2.45 -19.08
C GLY A 193 3.27 3.00 -20.50
N ILE A 194 2.24 3.83 -20.63
CA ILE A 194 1.73 4.25 -21.92
C ILE A 194 2.66 5.21 -22.67
N SER A 195 3.27 6.19 -21.98
CA SER A 195 4.18 7.19 -22.62
C SER A 195 5.36 6.50 -23.32
N ASP A 196 6.03 5.60 -22.60
CA ASP A 196 7.22 4.90 -23.06
C ASP A 196 6.89 3.78 -24.06
N SER A 197 5.72 3.16 -23.92
CA SER A 197 5.25 2.15 -24.88
C SER A 197 4.75 2.76 -26.19
N LEU A 198 4.26 4.00 -26.18
CA LEU A 198 3.52 4.62 -27.30
C LEU A 198 4.23 4.50 -28.66
N PRO A 199 5.56 4.75 -28.79
CA PRO A 199 6.25 4.64 -30.07
C PRO A 199 6.29 3.23 -30.67
N TYR A 200 6.02 2.21 -29.85
CA TYR A 200 6.03 0.80 -30.22
C TYR A 200 4.62 0.22 -30.33
N MET A 201 3.61 0.97 -29.88
CA MET A 201 2.23 0.51 -29.85
C MET A 201 1.63 0.49 -31.25
N SER A 202 0.90 -0.58 -31.56
CA SER A 202 0.08 -0.66 -32.77
C SER A 202 -1.13 -1.56 -32.54
N PHE A 203 -2.20 -1.33 -33.29
CA PHE A 203 -3.36 -2.22 -33.28
C PHE A 203 -3.34 -3.13 -34.49
N ASN A 204 -3.40 -4.44 -34.24
CA ASN A 204 -3.54 -5.46 -35.27
C ASN A 204 -5.03 -5.64 -35.62
N GLY A 205 -5.55 -4.71 -36.43
CA GLY A 205 -6.96 -4.64 -36.82
C GLY A 205 -7.80 -3.72 -35.93
N LEU A 206 -9.07 -3.56 -36.29
CA LEU A 206 -10.02 -2.71 -35.57
C LEU A 206 -10.71 -3.51 -34.45
N HIS A 207 -10.95 -2.86 -33.31
CA HIS A 207 -11.88 -3.35 -32.29
C HIS A 207 -13.18 -2.53 -32.26
N SER A 208 -14.15 -2.95 -31.45
CA SER A 208 -15.46 -2.29 -31.38
C SER A 208 -15.31 -0.82 -30.98
N ASN A 209 -15.93 0.07 -31.77
CA ASN A 209 -15.87 1.53 -31.62
C ASN A 209 -14.52 2.21 -31.95
N GLN A 210 -13.59 1.49 -32.59
CA GLN A 210 -12.38 2.07 -33.16
C GLN A 210 -12.59 2.43 -34.63
N GLU A 211 -12.34 3.68 -35.00
CA GLU A 211 -12.46 4.16 -36.39
C GLU A 211 -11.14 4.02 -37.18
N SER A 212 -10.01 3.97 -36.47
CA SER A 212 -8.68 3.87 -37.07
C SER A 212 -7.68 3.12 -36.18
N VAL A 213 -6.81 2.33 -36.80
CA VAL A 213 -5.64 1.70 -36.15
C VAL A 213 -4.44 2.63 -35.99
N THR A 214 -4.49 3.82 -36.60
CA THR A 214 -3.44 4.85 -36.50
C THR A 214 -3.70 5.88 -35.42
N GLU A 215 -4.81 5.76 -34.70
CA GLU A 215 -5.22 6.67 -33.64
C GLU A 215 -5.38 5.89 -32.33
N LEU A 216 -4.81 6.42 -31.25
CA LEU A 216 -5.02 5.93 -29.91
C LEU A 216 -5.93 6.91 -29.16
N LYS A 217 -7.18 6.51 -28.93
CA LYS A 217 -8.13 7.27 -28.11
C LYS A 217 -7.96 6.89 -26.65
N ILE A 218 -7.44 7.81 -25.84
CA ILE A 218 -7.25 7.61 -24.40
C ILE A 218 -8.33 8.40 -23.66
N GLY A 219 -9.14 7.70 -22.87
CA GLY A 219 -10.03 8.34 -21.90
C GLY A 219 -9.20 8.89 -20.74
N ILE A 220 -8.97 10.19 -20.72
CA ILE A 220 -8.32 10.88 -19.61
C ILE A 220 -9.35 11.56 -18.71
N GLY A 221 -9.03 11.72 -17.44
CA GLY A 221 -9.81 12.57 -16.54
C GLY A 221 -9.82 14.02 -16.99
N GLY A 222 -10.55 14.87 -16.26
CA GLY A 222 -10.50 16.33 -16.50
C GLY A 222 -9.07 16.86 -16.42
N TRP A 223 -8.79 17.87 -17.25
CA TRP A 223 -7.52 18.61 -17.24
C TRP A 223 -7.82 20.10 -17.33
N PHE A 224 -6.99 20.92 -16.69
CA PHE A 224 -7.16 22.38 -16.61
C PHE A 224 -5.95 23.13 -17.16
N ASP A 225 -4.73 22.69 -16.81
CA ASP A 225 -3.48 23.31 -17.20
C ASP A 225 -2.45 22.25 -17.62
N LEU A 226 -1.75 22.49 -18.74
CA LEU A 226 -0.68 21.62 -19.24
C LEU A 226 0.72 22.20 -18.98
N CYS A 227 0.81 23.32 -18.28
CA CYS A 227 2.07 23.89 -17.87
C CYS A 227 2.77 22.92 -16.89
N PRO A 228 3.95 22.35 -17.24
CA PRO A 228 4.59 21.32 -16.43
C PRO A 228 4.95 21.73 -15.00
N LEU A 229 4.99 23.05 -14.74
CA LEU A 229 5.32 23.63 -13.44
C LEU A 229 4.10 23.76 -12.50
N THR A 230 2.88 23.71 -13.05
CA THR A 230 1.64 24.00 -12.31
C THR A 230 0.63 22.86 -12.36
N MET A 231 0.90 21.79 -13.13
CA MET A 231 0.05 20.59 -13.20
C MET A 231 -0.24 20.01 -11.81
N ARG A 232 -1.48 19.64 -11.58
CA ARG A 232 -1.94 19.02 -10.33
C ARG A 232 -2.59 17.67 -10.58
N GLU A 233 -3.32 17.55 -11.68
CA GLU A 233 -4.15 16.38 -11.96
C GLU A 233 -3.37 15.30 -12.71
N ALA A 234 -3.74 14.04 -12.47
CA ALA A 234 -3.10 12.89 -13.12
C ALA A 234 -3.26 12.93 -14.66
N GLY A 235 -4.41 13.43 -15.15
CA GLY A 235 -4.67 13.59 -16.58
C GLY A 235 -3.71 14.58 -17.26
N GLU A 236 -3.41 15.69 -16.61
CA GLU A 236 -2.45 16.71 -17.09
C GLU A 236 -1.05 16.10 -17.22
N LYS A 237 -0.60 15.42 -16.14
CA LYS A 237 0.70 14.74 -16.11
C LYS A 237 0.83 13.69 -17.20
N LEU A 238 -0.25 12.96 -17.49
CA LEU A 238 -0.28 11.98 -18.57
C LEU A 238 -0.21 12.65 -19.94
N ILE A 239 -0.99 13.70 -20.20
CA ILE A 239 -0.91 14.41 -21.49
C ILE A 239 0.50 14.92 -21.72
N VAL A 240 1.07 15.62 -20.72
CA VAL A 240 2.40 16.20 -20.82
C VAL A 240 3.46 15.12 -21.07
N SER A 241 3.38 13.97 -20.40
CA SER A 241 4.31 12.86 -20.64
C SER A 241 4.18 12.23 -22.03
N LEU A 242 3.04 12.37 -22.70
CA LEU A 242 2.82 11.86 -24.06
C LEU A 242 3.31 12.83 -25.15
N ILE A 243 3.34 14.14 -24.87
CA ILE A 243 3.69 15.17 -25.87
C ILE A 243 5.11 15.73 -25.69
N MET A 244 5.70 15.61 -24.50
CA MET A 244 7.06 16.09 -24.26
C MET A 244 8.09 15.04 -24.69
N ASP A 245 9.08 15.48 -25.45
CA ASP A 245 10.22 14.64 -25.82
C ASP A 245 11.05 14.31 -24.57
N LYS A 246 11.41 13.03 -24.45
CA LYS A 246 12.31 12.57 -23.38
C LYS A 246 13.73 12.98 -23.71
N LEU A 247 14.44 13.57 -22.75
CA LEU A 247 15.87 13.87 -22.92
C LEU A 247 16.68 12.59 -23.15
N ILE A 248 16.46 11.58 -22.31
CA ILE A 248 17.06 10.25 -22.42
C ILE A 248 15.93 9.24 -22.32
N HIS A 249 15.88 8.26 -23.23
CA HIS A 249 14.98 7.12 -23.14
C HIS A 249 15.80 5.84 -23.26
N LEU A 250 15.69 4.93 -22.30
CA LEU A 250 16.46 3.70 -22.22
C LEU A 250 15.56 2.48 -22.49
N ASP A 251 16.09 1.45 -23.15
CA ASP A 251 15.41 0.17 -23.31
C ASP A 251 15.45 -0.69 -22.01
N GLU A 252 14.89 -1.90 -22.05
CA GLU A 252 14.89 -2.82 -20.89
C GLU A 252 16.29 -3.18 -20.39
N LYS A 253 17.34 -2.96 -21.20
CA LYS A 253 18.74 -3.25 -20.87
C LYS A 253 19.50 -2.00 -20.43
N GLY A 254 18.81 -0.85 -20.30
CA GLY A 254 19.42 0.42 -19.94
C GLY A 254 20.19 1.09 -21.08
N SER A 255 19.98 0.66 -22.33
CA SER A 255 20.65 1.25 -23.50
C SER A 255 19.81 2.40 -24.08
N PRO A 256 20.42 3.55 -24.46
CA PRO A 256 19.70 4.64 -25.11
C PRO A 256 18.96 4.19 -26.37
N THR A 257 17.73 4.68 -26.52
CA THR A 257 16.89 4.43 -27.69
C THR A 257 16.84 5.68 -28.58
N LYS A 258 16.50 5.51 -29.85
CA LYS A 258 16.30 6.60 -30.83
C LYS A 258 15.12 7.55 -30.52
N TYR A 259 14.40 7.33 -29.41
CA TYR A 259 13.23 8.09 -29.03
C TYR A 259 13.52 9.09 -27.90
N GLY A 260 14.77 9.13 -27.41
CA GLY A 260 15.28 10.24 -26.61
C GLY A 260 15.93 11.30 -27.49
N LEU A 261 16.06 12.53 -26.99
CA LEU A 261 16.80 13.61 -27.67
C LEU A 261 18.32 13.38 -27.66
N ILE A 262 18.81 12.55 -26.73
CA ILE A 262 20.23 12.22 -26.60
C ILE A 262 20.51 10.86 -27.25
N ASP A 263 21.26 10.88 -28.36
CA ASP A 263 21.68 9.69 -29.11
C ASP A 263 22.71 8.82 -28.37
N SER A 264 23.56 9.44 -27.54
CA SER A 264 24.57 8.76 -26.73
C SER A 264 24.91 9.57 -25.49
N TRP A 265 25.13 8.89 -24.36
CA TRP A 265 25.68 9.50 -23.16
C TRP A 265 26.83 8.64 -22.64
N GLU A 266 27.85 9.29 -22.11
CA GLU A 266 28.97 8.64 -21.44
C GLU A 266 29.20 9.36 -20.11
N TYR A 267 29.22 8.61 -19.02
CA TYR A 267 29.63 9.14 -17.74
C TYR A 267 31.15 9.21 -17.69
N LEU A 268 31.72 10.39 -17.92
CA LEU A 268 33.17 10.57 -18.04
C LEU A 268 33.89 10.49 -16.69
N ASN A 269 33.38 11.20 -15.67
CA ASN A 269 33.77 11.15 -14.25
C ASN A 269 33.02 12.26 -13.48
N GLN A 270 33.03 12.19 -12.15
CA GLN A 270 32.76 13.35 -11.30
C GLN A 270 34.00 14.25 -11.31
N THR A 271 33.94 15.37 -12.02
CA THR A 271 34.88 16.47 -11.75
C THR A 271 34.38 17.19 -10.50
N THR A 272 35.14 17.04 -9.41
CA THR A 272 35.00 17.82 -8.17
C THR A 272 35.26 19.30 -8.39
#